data_AF-A0AAV8VD60-F1
#
_entry.id   AF-A0AAV8VD60-F1
#
_cell.length_a   1.000
_cell.length_b   1.000
_cell.length_c   1.000
_cell.angle_alpha   90.00
_cell.angle_beta   90.00
_cell.angle_gamma   90.00
#
_symmetry.space_group_name_H-M   'P 1'
#
loop_
_entity.id
_entity.type
_entity.pdbx_description
1 polymer ?
#
loop_
_entity_poly.entity_id
_entity_poly.type
_entity_poly.pdbx_seq_one_letter_code
_entity_poly.pdbx_strand_id
1 'polypeptide(L)'
;MVQVWSLKCKCDICRTTNYTCETDGYCFTSAFIKSGVLQYNYSCLSRAHFFPPEDPLWCHQNATVESTRFCCHNNDYCNAESKLMPLTLSVDKQLKYESS
;
A
#
# COMPACT_ATOMS: atom_id res chain seq x y z
N MET A 1 -23.90 -9.05 -16.40
CA MET A 1 -23.03 -9.70 -15.39
C MET A 1 -22.07 -8.64 -14.90
N VAL A 2 -22.13 -8.27 -13.62
CA VAL A 2 -21.16 -7.32 -13.06
C VAL A 2 -19.87 -8.11 -12.87
N GLN A 3 -18.84 -7.77 -13.64
CA GLN A 3 -17.50 -8.30 -13.45
C GLN A 3 -16.96 -7.68 -12.15
N VAL A 4 -17.09 -8.39 -11.02
CA VAL A 4 -16.41 -7.99 -9.78
C VAL A 4 -14.94 -8.32 -9.99
N TRP A 5 -14.14 -7.33 -10.37
CA TRP A 5 -12.69 -7.51 -10.47
C TRP A 5 -12.13 -7.71 -9.08
N SER A 6 -11.63 -8.93 -8.82
CA SER A 6 -10.85 -9.25 -7.64
C SER A 6 -9.39 -8.93 -7.93
N LEU A 7 -8.83 -7.97 -7.19
CA LEU A 7 -7.44 -7.56 -7.24
C LEU A 7 -6.62 -8.45 -6.31
N LYS A 8 -5.57 -9.08 -6.82
CA LYS A 8 -4.64 -9.86 -5.99
C LYS A 8 -3.54 -8.96 -5.44
N CYS A 9 -3.23 -9.09 -4.16
CA CYS A 9 -2.19 -8.32 -3.50
C CYS A 9 -1.26 -9.23 -2.72
N LYS A 10 -0.02 -8.78 -2.53
CA LYS A 10 0.88 -9.41 -1.57
C LYS A 10 0.37 -9.15 -0.14
N CYS A 11 0.51 -10.14 0.73
CA CYS A 11 0.11 -10.08 2.12
C CYS A 11 1.07 -10.87 3.03
N ASP A 12 1.59 -10.25 4.09
CA ASP A 12 2.57 -10.93 4.97
C ASP A 12 1.94 -11.92 5.96
N ILE A 13 0.70 -11.64 6.39
CA ILE A 13 -0.01 -12.45 7.38
C ILE A 13 -0.80 -13.61 6.75
N CYS A 14 -0.99 -13.59 5.42
CA CYS A 14 -1.84 -14.52 4.70
C CYS A 14 -1.11 -15.84 4.34
N ARG A 15 -0.56 -16.52 5.35
CA ARG A 15 0.26 -17.74 5.15
C ARG A 15 -0.50 -18.90 4.51
N THR A 16 -1.79 -19.01 4.81
CA THR A 16 -2.66 -20.09 4.32
C THR A 16 -3.02 -19.94 2.85
N THR A 17 -2.85 -18.74 2.28
CA THR A 17 -3.16 -18.40 0.89
C THR A 17 -1.89 -18.01 0.13
N ASN A 18 -0.75 -18.58 0.52
CA ASN A 18 0.56 -18.35 -0.11
C ASN A 18 0.96 -16.86 -0.16
N TYR A 19 0.74 -16.13 0.94
CA TYR A 19 1.08 -14.70 1.06
C TYR A 19 0.34 -13.80 0.05
N THR A 20 -0.85 -14.22 -0.38
CA THR A 20 -1.71 -13.48 -1.29
C THR A 20 -3.07 -13.24 -0.65
N CYS A 21 -3.62 -12.05 -0.83
CA CYS A 21 -5.02 -11.75 -0.53
C CYS A 21 -5.71 -11.20 -1.78
N GLU A 22 -7.03 -11.32 -1.81
CA GLU A 22 -7.90 -10.82 -2.86
C GLU A 22 -8.81 -9.72 -2.31
N THR A 23 -8.99 -8.63 -3.06
CA THR A 23 -9.78 -7.47 -2.62
C THR A 23 -10.51 -6.78 -3.77
N ASP A 24 -11.59 -6.10 -3.44
CA ASP A 24 -12.34 -5.20 -4.32
C ASP A 24 -11.88 -3.75 -4.24
N GLY A 25 -10.90 -3.45 -3.37
CA GLY A 25 -10.33 -2.13 -3.15
C GLY A 25 -8.90 -2.00 -3.66
N TYR A 26 -7.96 -1.88 -2.72
CA TYR A 26 -6.57 -1.50 -2.99
C TYR A 26 -5.60 -2.48 -2.36
N CYS A 27 -4.46 -2.69 -3.00
CA CYS A 27 -3.30 -3.26 -2.35
C CYS A 27 -2.58 -2.19 -1.53
N PHE A 28 -2.14 -2.56 -0.33
CA PHE A 28 -1.44 -1.68 0.60
C PHE A 28 -0.02 -2.17 0.86
N THR A 29 0.89 -1.20 0.92
CA THR A 29 2.24 -1.37 1.47
C THR A 29 2.56 -0.23 2.42
N SER A 30 3.20 -0.53 3.54
CA SER A 30 3.94 0.46 4.30
C SER A 30 5.38 0.04 4.46
N ALA A 31 6.29 1.02 4.49
CA ALA A 31 7.68 0.82 4.86
C ALA A 31 7.96 1.65 6.11
N PHE A 32 8.69 1.11 7.07
CA PHE A 32 9.00 1.79 8.32
C PHE A 32 10.32 1.31 8.92
N ILE A 33 11.00 2.18 9.66
CA ILE A 33 12.24 1.84 10.36
C ILE A 33 11.90 1.32 11.75
N LYS A 34 12.38 0.11 12.06
CA LYS A 34 12.29 -0.47 13.41
C LYS A 34 13.69 -0.89 13.85
N SER A 35 14.19 -0.28 14.92
CA SER A 35 15.54 -0.56 15.45
C SER A 35 16.65 -0.39 14.39
N GLY A 36 16.54 0.63 13.54
CA GLY A 36 17.49 0.90 12.45
C GLY A 36 17.35 -0.02 11.23
N VAL A 37 16.39 -0.94 11.23
CA VAL A 37 16.15 -1.85 10.10
C VAL A 37 14.88 -1.43 9.36
N LEU A 38 14.98 -1.31 8.03
CA LEU A 38 13.84 -1.06 7.17
C LEU A 38 12.95 -2.31 7.09
N GLN A 39 11.69 -2.14 7.47
CA GLN A 39 10.65 -3.17 7.46
C GLN A 39 9.57 -2.78 6.46
N TYR A 40 8.85 -3.78 5.98
CA TYR A 40 7.69 -3.61 5.09
C TYR A 40 6.50 -4.40 5.63
N ASN A 41 5.30 -3.85 5.47
CA ASN A 41 4.05 -4.57 5.66
C ASN A 41 3.26 -4.54 4.36
N TYR A 42 2.71 -5.68 3.96
CA TYR A 42 1.82 -5.83 2.81
C TYR A 42 0.45 -6.35 3.26
N SER A 43 -0.63 -5.76 2.74
CA SER A 43 -2.01 -6.23 2.99
C SER A 43 -2.98 -5.79 1.90
N CYS A 44 -4.21 -6.30 1.97
CA CYS A 44 -5.34 -5.83 1.18
C CYS A 44 -6.16 -4.79 1.97
N LEU A 45 -6.72 -3.81 1.26
CA LEU A 45 -7.74 -2.89 1.75
C LEU A 45 -9.04 -3.15 0.99
N SER A 46 -10.11 -3.52 1.69
CA SER A 46 -11.44 -3.71 1.10
C SER A 46 -12.23 -2.41 1.07
N ARG A 47 -12.98 -2.17 -0.01
CA ARG A 47 -13.84 -0.98 -0.15
C ARG A 47 -14.82 -0.81 1.01
N ALA A 48 -15.30 -1.91 1.60
CA ALA A 48 -16.28 -1.88 2.68
C ALA A 48 -15.72 -1.35 4.01
N HIS A 49 -14.41 -1.45 4.24
CA HIS A 49 -13.78 -1.13 5.53
C HIS A 49 -12.94 0.14 5.51
N PHE A 50 -12.65 0.68 4.33
CA PHE A 50 -11.74 1.82 4.16
C PHE A 50 -12.45 2.97 3.43
N PHE A 51 -12.71 4.06 4.15
CA PHE A 51 -13.50 5.19 3.68
C PHE A 51 -12.62 6.39 3.27
N PRO A 52 -12.98 7.13 2.21
CA PRO A 52 -14.01 6.80 1.22
C PRO A 52 -13.57 5.63 0.30
N PRO A 53 -14.52 4.83 -0.23
CA PRO A 53 -14.19 3.61 -0.99
C PRO A 53 -13.37 3.85 -2.25
N GLU A 54 -13.56 5.01 -2.90
CA GLU A 54 -12.87 5.38 -4.14
C GLU A 54 -11.52 6.07 -3.89
N ASP A 55 -11.26 6.49 -2.65
CA ASP A 55 -10.02 7.16 -2.30
C ASP A 55 -9.73 7.04 -0.79
N PRO A 56 -9.34 5.85 -0.30
CA PRO A 56 -9.25 5.61 1.13
C PRO A 56 -8.37 6.62 1.85
N LEU A 57 -8.89 7.27 2.91
CA LEU A 57 -8.08 8.14 3.77
C LEU A 57 -6.91 7.39 4.42
N TRP A 58 -6.97 6.05 4.44
CA TRP A 58 -5.88 5.17 4.84
C TRP A 58 -4.71 5.11 3.84
N CYS A 59 -4.78 5.79 2.70
CA CYS A 59 -3.68 5.89 1.75
C CYS A 59 -2.91 7.22 1.90
N HIS A 60 -3.57 8.29 2.37
CA HIS A 60 -3.05 9.67 2.40
C HIS A 60 -2.25 10.13 3.63
N GLN A 61 -1.47 9.26 4.27
CA GLN A 61 -0.67 9.70 5.43
C GLN A 61 0.67 10.15 4.92
N ASN A 62 1.09 11.30 5.42
CA ASN A 62 2.34 11.91 5.02
C ASN A 62 3.49 10.96 5.28
N ALA A 63 4.37 10.84 4.28
CA ALA A 63 5.63 10.16 4.46
C ALA A 63 6.49 10.92 5.46
N THR A 64 7.14 10.18 6.34
CA THR A 64 8.18 10.67 7.25
C THR A 64 9.50 10.01 6.88
N VAL A 65 10.59 10.53 7.44
CA VAL A 65 11.92 9.90 7.30
C VAL A 65 11.96 8.47 7.83
N GLU A 66 11.03 8.10 8.71
CA GLU A 66 10.96 6.78 9.34
C GLU A 66 9.82 5.90 8.83
N SER A 67 8.84 6.45 8.11
CA SER A 67 7.68 5.67 7.66
C SER A 67 7.03 6.25 6.41
N THR A 68 6.60 5.40 5.50
CA THR A 68 5.78 5.79 4.35
C THR A 68 4.75 4.71 4.08
N ARG A 69 3.67 5.08 3.40
CA ARG A 69 2.65 4.14 2.97
C ARG A 69 2.23 4.42 1.55
N PHE A 70 1.77 3.37 0.88
CA PHE A 70 1.41 3.39 -0.51
C PHE A 70 0.22 2.46 -0.75
N CYS A 71 -0.70 2.92 -1.59
CA CYS A 71 -1.83 2.13 -2.06
C CYS A 71 -1.82 2.11 -3.58
N CYS A 72 -2.24 0.99 -4.16
CA CYS A 72 -2.36 0.83 -5.60
C CYS A 72 -3.50 -0.13 -5.95
N HIS A 73 -4.05 0.02 -7.15
CA HIS A 73 -5.15 -0.81 -7.64
C HIS A 73 -5.07 -1.05 -9.17
N ASN A 74 -3.92 -0.76 -9.76
CA ASN A 74 -3.71 -0.76 -11.22
C ASN A 74 -3.44 -2.16 -11.79
N ASN A 75 -2.84 -3.06 -11.02
CA ASN A 75 -2.57 -4.44 -11.42
C ASN A 75 -2.39 -5.35 -10.21
N ASP A 76 -2.55 -6.65 -10.42
CA ASP A 76 -2.25 -7.66 -9.41
C ASP A 76 -0.80 -7.51 -8.90
N TYR A 77 -0.64 -7.64 -7.59
CA TYR A 77 0.60 -7.54 -6.84
C TYR A 77 1.36 -6.21 -6.97
N CYS A 78 0.70 -5.13 -7.40
CA CYS A 78 1.30 -3.79 -7.51
C CYS A 78 2.02 -3.33 -6.22
N ASN A 79 1.59 -3.81 -5.06
CA ASN A 79 2.16 -3.45 -3.76
C ASN A 79 3.51 -4.14 -3.49
N ALA A 80 3.87 -5.20 -4.22
CA ALA A 80 5.17 -5.86 -4.10
C ALA A 80 6.32 -5.04 -4.72
N GLU A 81 6.03 -4.22 -5.74
CA GLU A 81 7.00 -3.39 -6.45
C GLU A 81 7.52 -2.22 -5.57
N SER A 82 6.76 -1.84 -4.53
CA SER A 82 7.11 -0.76 -3.61
C SER A 82 8.38 -1.02 -2.79
N LYS A 83 8.94 -2.25 -2.80
CA LYS A 83 10.24 -2.55 -2.18
C LYS A 83 11.39 -1.69 -2.72
N LEU A 84 11.22 -1.13 -3.92
CA LEU A 84 12.25 -0.34 -4.60
C LEU A 84 12.30 1.13 -4.16
N MET A 85 11.36 1.59 -3.32
CA MET A 85 11.33 2.98 -2.86
C MET A 85 12.02 3.15 -1.49
N PRO A 86 13.15 3.87 -1.41
CA PRO A 86 13.69 4.34 -0.14
C PRO A 86 12.83 5.46 0.45
N LEU A 87 12.71 5.49 1.78
CA LEU A 87 11.89 6.45 2.53
C LEU A 87 12.23 7.91 2.21
N THR A 88 13.51 8.22 1.96
CA THR A 88 13.98 9.55 1.57
C THR A 88 13.39 10.03 0.25
N LEU A 89 13.34 9.17 -0.78
CA LEU A 89 12.72 9.51 -2.06
C LEU A 89 11.19 9.67 -1.94
N SER A 90 10.55 8.98 -0.99
CA SER A 90 9.12 9.15 -0.71
C SER A 90 8.83 10.51 -0.07
N VAL A 91 9.70 10.99 0.83
CA VAL A 91 9.61 12.35 1.40
C VAL A 91 9.83 13.42 0.32
N ASP A 92 10.84 13.25 -0.54
CA ASP A 92 11.13 14.20 -1.63
C ASP A 92 9.97 14.30 -2.65
N LYS A 93 9.30 13.18 -2.96
CA LYS A 93 8.10 13.19 -3.83
C LYS A 93 6.92 13.92 -3.19
N GLN A 94 6.73 13.79 -1.87
CA GLN A 94 5.68 14.50 -1.15
C GLN A 94 5.94 16.01 -1.14
N LEU A 95 7.17 16.44 -0.84
CA LEU A 95 7.55 17.86 -0.90
C LEU A 95 7.30 18.49 -2.28
N LYS A 96 7.46 17.72 -3.36
CA LYS A 96 7.13 18.16 -4.73
C LYS A 96 5.63 18.19 -5.03
N TYR A 97 4.82 17.38 -4.35
CA TYR A 97 3.36 17.39 -4.49
C TYR A 97 2.73 18.55 -3.71
N GLU A 98 3.24 18.88 -2.52
CA GLU A 98 2.76 19.98 -1.67
C GLU A 98 3.18 21.39 -2.18
N SER A 99 4.06 21.47 -3.18
CA SER A 99 4.55 22.73 -3.77
C SER A 99 3.94 23.07 -5.14
N SER A 100 2.87 22.35 -5.56
CA SER A 100 2.14 22.58 -6.82
C SER A 100 0.70 23.05 -6.60
#